data_AF-A0A9D3Q778-F1
#
_entry.id   AF-A0A9D3Q778-F1
#
_cell.length_a   1.000
_cell.length_b   1.000
_cell.length_c   1.000
_cell.angle_alpha   90.00
_cell.angle_beta   90.00
_cell.angle_gamma   90.00
#
_symmetry.space_group_name_H-M   'P 1'
#
loop_
_entity.id
_entity.type
_entity.pdbx_description
1 polymer ?
#
loop_
_entity_poly.entity_id
_entity_poly.type
_entity_poly.pdbx_seq_one_letter_code
_entity_poly.pdbx_strand_id
1 'polypeptide(L)'
;MTDGDIECLQRNLLEGTIKSDRMYQWLHPSGSSRMRQLSKPKRFHPAVAQHCEELVGKIGKIAQQVDKDIDVEVFVFEVMIPEVTIQILQKHEGFSRFWAEMSFAVECINI
;
A
#
# COMPACT_ATOMS: atom_id res chain seq x y z
N MET A 1 -13.73 1.64 3.94
CA MET A 1 -13.39 2.03 2.55
C MET A 1 -14.07 1.08 1.59
N THR A 2 -14.67 1.58 0.52
CA THR A 2 -15.46 0.81 -0.46
C THR A 2 -14.60 0.36 -1.66
N ASP A 3 -15.12 -0.53 -2.51
CA ASP A 3 -14.46 -1.00 -3.74
C ASP A 3 -14.19 0.18 -4.69
N GLY A 4 -15.18 1.06 -4.87
CA GLY A 4 -15.04 2.26 -5.68
C GLY A 4 -14.00 3.25 -5.15
N ASP A 5 -13.80 3.33 -3.83
CA ASP A 5 -12.72 4.13 -3.25
C ASP A 5 -11.34 3.56 -3.63
N ILE A 6 -11.19 2.24 -3.63
CA ILE A 6 -9.94 1.54 -3.98
C ILE A 6 -9.64 1.69 -5.47
N GLU A 7 -10.64 1.53 -6.33
CA GLU A 7 -10.52 1.74 -7.78
C GLU A 7 -10.14 3.20 -8.11
N CYS A 8 -10.77 4.16 -7.44
CA CYS A 8 -10.46 5.58 -7.58
C CYS A 8 -9.03 5.88 -7.14
N LEU A 9 -8.61 5.36 -5.98
CA LEU A 9 -7.24 5.48 -5.49
C LEU A 9 -6.24 4.90 -6.49
N GLN A 10 -6.47 3.69 -6.98
CA GLN A 10 -5.59 3.04 -7.96
C GLN A 10 -5.42 3.90 -9.21
N ARG A 11 -6.53 4.36 -9.79
CA ARG A 11 -6.51 5.20 -10.99
C ARG A 11 -5.73 6.49 -10.75
N ASN A 12 -5.98 7.15 -9.62
CA ASN A 12 -5.29 8.37 -9.27
C ASN A 12 -3.77 8.19 -9.07
N LEU A 13 -3.34 7.05 -8.53
CA LEU A 13 -1.92 6.70 -8.40
C LEU A 13 -1.28 6.48 -9.78
N LEU A 14 -1.92 5.72 -10.65
CA LEU A 14 -1.42 5.41 -12.00
C LEU A 14 -1.38 6.64 -12.91
N GLU A 15 -2.38 7.51 -12.80
CA GLU A 15 -2.45 8.79 -13.55
C GLU A 15 -1.56 9.88 -12.93
N GLY A 16 -0.99 9.64 -11.75
CA GLY A 16 -0.15 10.60 -11.03
C GLY A 16 -0.91 11.83 -10.49
N THR A 17 -2.22 11.73 -10.32
CA THR A 17 -3.07 12.84 -9.82
C THR A 17 -2.94 13.03 -8.32
N ILE A 18 -2.47 12.01 -7.59
CA ILE A 18 -2.10 12.11 -6.18
C ILE A 18 -0.62 11.82 -5.96
N LYS A 19 -0.03 12.51 -4.97
CA LYS A 19 1.35 12.26 -4.55
C LYS A 19 1.38 11.07 -3.59
N SER A 20 2.20 10.09 -3.93
CA SER A 20 2.47 8.92 -3.11
C SER A 20 3.97 8.61 -3.14
N ASP A 21 4.58 8.58 -1.96
CA ASP A 21 5.98 8.19 -1.83
C ASP A 21 6.18 6.72 -2.23
N ARG A 22 5.17 5.88 -2.02
CA ARG A 22 5.16 4.47 -2.45
C ARG A 22 5.14 4.35 -3.97
N MET A 23 4.27 5.11 -4.64
CA MET A 23 4.22 5.16 -6.10
C MET A 23 5.53 5.70 -6.68
N TYR A 24 6.11 6.74 -6.07
CA TYR A 24 7.41 7.28 -6.49
C TYR A 24 8.52 6.24 -6.35
N GLN A 25 8.60 5.53 -5.23
CA GLN A 25 9.59 4.46 -5.02
C GLN A 25 9.41 3.29 -5.98
N TRP A 26 8.17 2.96 -6.33
CA TRP A 26 7.83 1.93 -7.29
C TRP A 26 8.25 2.31 -8.72
N LEU A 27 7.98 3.56 -9.14
CA LEU A 27 8.40 4.10 -10.44
C LEU A 27 9.92 4.34 -10.55
N HIS A 28 10.60 4.57 -9.43
CA HIS A 28 12.03 4.86 -9.36
C HIS A 28 12.80 3.80 -8.54
N PRO A 29 12.89 2.56 -9.06
CA PRO A 29 13.46 1.41 -8.36
C PRO A 29 14.94 1.55 -7.99
N SER A 30 15.67 2.51 -8.58
CA SER A 30 17.06 2.85 -8.24
C SER A 30 17.23 3.38 -6.81
N GLY A 31 16.14 3.73 -6.11
CA GLY A 31 16.14 3.98 -4.68
C GLY A 31 16.30 2.67 -3.89
N SER A 32 17.51 2.40 -3.40
CA SER A 32 17.87 1.47 -2.32
C SER A 32 17.00 0.21 -2.20
N SER A 33 17.50 -0.93 -2.71
CA SER A 33 16.92 -2.26 -2.50
C SER A 33 16.59 -2.58 -1.03
N ARG A 34 17.27 -1.91 -0.08
CA ARG A 34 17.01 -1.96 1.36
C ARG A 34 15.66 -1.36 1.74
N MET A 35 15.24 -0.27 1.11
CA MET A 35 13.90 0.30 1.31
C MET A 35 12.81 -0.64 0.81
N ARG A 36 13.00 -1.29 -0.35
CA ARG A 36 12.04 -2.29 -0.83
C ARG A 36 11.94 -3.50 0.10
N GLN A 37 13.05 -3.99 0.65
CA GLN A 37 13.02 -5.06 1.66
C GLN A 37 12.32 -4.67 2.96
N LEU A 38 12.48 -3.42 3.42
CA LEU A 38 11.77 -2.89 4.60
C LEU A 38 10.28 -2.64 4.33
N SER A 39 9.89 -2.53 3.07
CA SER A 39 8.51 -2.26 2.65
C SER A 39 7.69 -3.53 2.42
N LYS A 40 8.34 -4.70 2.33
CA LYS A 40 7.62 -5.97 2.21
C LYS A 40 6.96 -6.32 3.54
N PRO A 41 5.62 -6.40 3.62
CA PRO A 41 4.96 -6.81 4.84
C PRO A 41 5.37 -8.25 5.18
N LYS A 42 6.13 -8.45 6.26
CA LYS A 42 6.74 -9.74 6.60
C LYS A 42 5.78 -10.77 7.19
N ARG A 43 4.56 -10.37 7.57
CA ARG A 43 3.34 -11.17 7.83
C ARG A 43 2.38 -10.29 8.62
N PHE A 44 1.08 -10.39 8.35
CA PHE A 44 0.07 -9.77 9.19
C PHE A 44 0.00 -10.49 10.54
N HIS A 45 -0.27 -9.75 11.61
CA HIS A 45 -0.49 -10.35 12.92
C HIS A 45 -1.68 -11.34 12.85
N PRO A 46 -1.62 -12.54 13.45
CA PRO A 46 -2.62 -13.59 13.27
C PRO A 46 -4.06 -13.16 13.54
N ALA A 47 -4.27 -12.28 14.54
CA ALA A 47 -5.60 -11.76 14.90
C ALA A 47 -6.26 -10.90 13.81
N VAL A 48 -5.48 -10.36 12.87
CA VAL A 48 -5.97 -9.55 11.75
C VAL A 48 -5.67 -10.19 10.39
N ALA A 49 -4.94 -11.31 10.38
CA ALA A 49 -4.44 -11.94 9.15
C ALA A 49 -5.56 -12.29 8.16
N GLN A 50 -6.66 -12.89 8.62
CA GLN A 50 -7.78 -13.24 7.75
C GLN A 50 -8.42 -12.01 7.08
N HIS A 51 -8.66 -10.93 7.85
CA HIS A 51 -9.22 -9.70 7.31
C HIS A 51 -8.25 -8.99 6.36
N CYS A 52 -6.95 -9.06 6.66
CA CYS A 52 -5.92 -8.53 5.79
C CYS A 52 -5.79 -9.34 4.49
N GLU A 53 -5.89 -10.67 4.54
CA GLU A 53 -5.87 -11.55 3.37
C GLU A 53 -7.07 -11.31 2.44
N GLU A 54 -8.28 -11.13 3.01
CA GLU A 54 -9.46 -10.74 2.24
C GLU A 54 -9.28 -9.37 1.57
N LEU A 55 -8.71 -8.40 2.29
CA LEU A 55 -8.40 -7.08 1.75
C LEU A 55 -7.33 -7.16 0.63
N VAL A 56 -6.27 -7.94 0.83
CA VAL A 56 -5.22 -8.20 -0.17
C VAL A 56 -5.83 -8.82 -1.42
N GLY A 57 -6.66 -9.85 -1.27
CA GLY A 57 -7.32 -10.51 -2.40
C GLY A 57 -8.26 -9.58 -3.16
N LYS A 58 -8.97 -8.71 -2.44
CA LYS A 58 -9.84 -7.68 -3.04
C LYS A 58 -9.04 -6.64 -3.80
N ILE A 59 -8.00 -6.08 -3.19
CA ILE A 59 -7.10 -5.11 -3.83
C ILE A 59 -6.42 -5.73 -5.05
N GLY A 60 -5.98 -6.99 -4.96
CA GLY A 60 -5.39 -7.74 -6.06
C GLY A 60 -6.32 -7.88 -7.26
N LYS A 61 -7.59 -8.24 -7.04
CA LYS A 61 -8.60 -8.33 -8.11
C LYS A 61 -8.84 -6.99 -8.80
N ILE A 62 -8.88 -5.89 -8.05
CA ILE A 62 -9.05 -4.54 -8.59
C ILE A 62 -7.79 -4.15 -9.38
N ALA A 63 -6.60 -4.43 -8.84
CA ALA A 63 -5.34 -4.10 -9.47
C ALA A 63 -5.13 -4.79 -10.83
N GLN A 64 -5.57 -6.05 -10.96
CA GLN A 64 -5.49 -6.83 -12.20
C GLN A 64 -6.32 -6.27 -13.36
N GLN A 65 -7.26 -5.36 -13.12
CA GLN A 65 -8.16 -4.85 -14.15
C GLN A 65 -7.56 -3.73 -15.02
N VAL A 66 -6.40 -3.17 -14.63
CA VAL A 66 -5.98 -1.86 -15.17
C VAL A 66 -4.74 -1.92 -16.07
N ASP A 67 -3.86 -2.93 -15.96
CA ASP A 67 -2.75 -3.04 -16.92
C ASP A 67 -2.13 -4.45 -16.94
N LYS A 68 -1.74 -4.95 -18.12
CA LYS A 68 -1.12 -6.28 -18.30
C LYS A 68 0.40 -6.27 -18.17
N ASP A 69 1.02 -5.09 -18.22
CA ASP A 69 2.48 -4.92 -18.19
C ASP A 69 3.02 -4.59 -16.78
N ILE A 70 2.13 -4.47 -15.79
CA ILE A 70 2.47 -4.24 -14.39
C ILE A 70 2.65 -5.59 -13.70
N ASP A 71 3.74 -5.76 -12.93
CA ASP A 71 3.83 -6.81 -11.93
C ASP A 71 2.79 -6.52 -10.84
N VAL A 72 1.58 -7.06 -11.04
CA VAL A 72 0.39 -6.74 -10.23
C VAL A 72 0.62 -7.13 -8.77
N GLU A 73 1.35 -8.21 -8.51
CA GLU A 73 1.65 -8.65 -7.16
C GLU A 73 2.53 -7.61 -6.46
N VAL A 74 3.62 -7.19 -7.09
CA VAL A 74 4.52 -6.18 -6.54
C VAL A 74 3.80 -4.83 -6.37
N PHE A 75 3.01 -4.39 -7.34
CA PHE A 75 2.25 -3.15 -7.24
C PHE A 75 1.21 -3.18 -6.10
N VAL A 76 0.50 -4.31 -5.93
CA VAL A 76 -0.48 -4.47 -4.85
C VAL A 76 0.19 -4.39 -3.48
N PHE A 77 1.30 -5.10 -3.29
CA PHE A 77 1.98 -5.18 -2.00
C PHE A 77 2.82 -3.93 -1.68
N GLU A 78 3.52 -3.36 -2.65
CA GLU A 78 4.43 -2.23 -2.41
C GLU A 78 3.72 -0.87 -2.49
N VAL A 79 2.59 -0.77 -3.19
CA VAL A 79 1.88 0.50 -3.40
C VAL A 79 0.46 0.48 -2.86
N MET A 80 -0.40 -0.40 -3.38
CA MET A 80 -1.83 -0.30 -3.09
C MET A 80 -2.17 -0.58 -1.63
N ILE A 81 -1.67 -1.67 -1.04
CA ILE A 81 -1.95 -2.01 0.36
C ILE A 81 -1.49 -0.87 1.31
N PRO A 82 -0.25 -0.37 1.22
CA PRO A 82 0.17 0.78 2.01
C PRO A 82 -0.73 2.02 1.84
N GLU A 83 -1.06 2.43 0.60
CA GLU A 83 -1.88 3.63 0.37
C GLU A 83 -3.33 3.47 0.87
N VAL A 84 -3.90 2.28 0.69
CA VAL A 84 -5.21 1.89 1.24
C VAL A 84 -5.18 2.00 2.77
N THR A 85 -4.17 1.44 3.42
CA THR A 85 -4.03 1.49 4.88
C THR A 85 -3.81 2.92 5.37
N ILE A 86 -3.03 3.74 4.65
CA ILE A 86 -2.88 5.18 4.96
C ILE A 86 -4.24 5.86 4.94
N GLN A 87 -5.03 5.69 3.88
CA GLN A 87 -6.37 6.31 3.82
C GLN A 87 -7.29 5.86 4.95
N ILE A 88 -7.25 4.58 5.33
CA ILE A 88 -8.02 4.06 6.46
C ILE A 88 -7.60 4.76 7.76
N LEU A 89 -6.29 4.83 8.05
CA LEU A 89 -5.78 5.48 9.25
C LEU A 89 -6.11 6.98 9.29
N GLN A 90 -6.01 7.67 8.16
CA GLN A 90 -6.38 9.08 8.08
C GLN A 90 -7.88 9.31 8.31
N LYS A 91 -8.74 8.46 7.72
CA LYS A 91 -10.19 8.62 7.76
C LYS A 91 -10.83 8.16 9.07
N HIS A 92 -10.33 7.07 9.64
CA HIS A 92 -10.96 6.41 10.79
C HIS A 92 -10.23 6.68 12.11
N GLU A 93 -8.91 6.85 12.08
CA GLU A 93 -8.11 7.08 13.30
C GLU A 93 -7.65 8.55 13.43
N GLY A 94 -7.93 9.39 12.41
CA GLY A 94 -7.55 10.81 12.41
C GLY A 94 -6.04 11.05 12.25
N PHE A 95 -5.31 10.07 11.73
CA PHE A 95 -3.86 10.19 11.58
C PHE A 95 -3.53 11.24 10.51
N SER A 96 -2.46 12.01 10.73
CA SER A 96 -1.81 12.71 9.62
C SER A 96 -1.16 11.70 8.68
N ARG A 97 -0.96 12.05 7.40
CA ARG A 97 -0.27 11.18 6.44
C ARG A 97 1.10 10.72 6.96
N PHE A 98 1.87 11.63 7.55
CA PHE A 98 3.15 11.33 8.18
C PHE A 98 3.06 10.23 9.25
N TRP A 99 2.10 10.35 10.19
CA TRP A 99 1.90 9.35 11.24
C TRP A 99 1.41 8.01 10.69
N ALA A 100 0.56 8.04 9.67
CA ALA A 100 0.13 6.83 8.97
C ALA A 100 1.31 6.13 8.29
N GLU A 101 2.17 6.88 7.58
CA GLU A 101 3.38 6.35 6.95
C GLU A 101 4.39 5.79 7.96
N MET A 102 4.51 6.41 9.13
CA MET A 102 5.34 5.89 10.23
C MET A 102 4.85 4.55 10.78
N SER A 103 3.57 4.21 10.61
CA SER A 103 3.01 2.92 11.02
C SER A 103 3.61 1.74 10.23
N PHE A 104 4.17 2.00 9.04
CA PHE A 104 4.87 1.00 8.23
C PHE A 104 6.40 1.04 8.39
N ALA A 105 6.94 2.05 9.08
CA ALA A 105 8.38 2.22 9.26
C ALA A 105 8.92 1.52 10.52
N VAL A 106 8.05 0.97 11.36
CA VAL A 106 8.43 0.31 12.62
C VAL A 106 8.88 -1.14 12.37
N GLU A 107 10.06 -1.29 11.78
CA GLU A 107 10.99 -2.40 12.06
C GLU A 107 12.36 -1.85 12.54
N CYS A 108 12.40 -0.67 13.16
CA CYS A 108 13.66 -0.05 13.61
C CYS A 108 13.73 0.34 15.10
N ILE A 109 12.75 0.02 15.94
CA ILE A 109 12.89 0.21 17.39
C ILE A 109 12.43 -1.06 18.11
N ASN A 110 13.40 -1.92 18.42
CA ASN A 110 13.28 -2.84 19.54
C ASN A 110 13.27 -1.98 20.83
N ILE A 111 12.14 -1.93 21.51
CA ILE A 111 12.08 -1.61 22.95
C ILE A 111 11.89 -2.94 23.67
#